data_AF-A0A0C9ZDP4-F1
#
_entry.id   AF-A0A0C9ZDP4-F1
#
_cell.length_a   1.000
_cell.length_b   1.000
_cell.length_c   1.000
_cell.angle_alpha   90.00
_cell.angle_beta   90.00
_cell.angle_gamma   90.00
#
_symmetry.space_group_name_H-M   'P 1'
#
loop_
_entity.id
_entity.type
_entity.pdbx_description
1 polymer ?
#
loop_
_entity_poly.entity_id
_entity_poly.type
_entity_poly.pdbx_seq_one_letter_code
_entity_poly.pdbx_strand_id
1 'polypeptide(L)' 'DTIQHFSKNCSEMKRMTTHDFEDLLQCAFPVFEGLLSEAHNLSVLELLYTLCHWHGFAKLRMHTDKTLRVMDDLT' A
#
# COMPACT_ATOMS: atom_id res chain seq x y z
N ASP A 1 16.13 -5.29 -1.40
CA ASP A 1 14.94 -5.88 -2.04
C ASP A 1 14.84 -5.43 -3.48
N THR A 2 14.36 -6.30 -4.35
CA THR A 2 14.14 -6.04 -5.78
C THR A 2 12.68 -6.36 -6.06
N ILE A 3 11.94 -5.41 -6.65
CA ILE A 3 10.55 -5.62 -7.08
C ILE A 3 10.51 -6.78 -8.08
N GLN A 4 9.67 -7.78 -7.83
CA GLN A 4 9.51 -8.94 -8.70
C GLN A 4 8.56 -8.67 -9.86
N HIS A 5 8.58 -9.57 -10.85
CA HIS A 5 7.70 -9.46 -12.01
C HIS A 5 6.24 -9.74 -11.61
N PHE A 6 5.37 -8.79 -11.91
CA PHE A 6 3.93 -8.88 -11.67
C PHE A 6 3.22 -9.92 -12.55
N SER A 7 2.13 -10.51 -12.06
CA SER A 7 1.30 -11.38 -12.89
C SER A 7 0.67 -10.59 -14.04
N LYS A 8 0.31 -11.27 -15.14
CA LYS A 8 -0.35 -10.59 -16.28
C LYS A 8 -1.67 -9.92 -15.90
N ASN A 9 -2.33 -10.38 -14.84
CA ASN A 9 -3.56 -9.80 -14.32
C ASN A 9 -3.50 -9.67 -12.79
N CYS A 10 -2.72 -8.71 -12.32
CA CYS A 10 -2.63 -8.41 -10.89
C CYS A 10 -3.94 -7.92 -10.29
N SER A 11 -4.82 -7.29 -11.09
CA SER A 11 -6.13 -6.81 -10.61
C SER A 11 -7.07 -7.93 -10.18
N GLU A 12 -6.86 -9.16 -10.67
CA GLU A 12 -7.64 -10.32 -10.25
C GLU A 12 -7.31 -10.76 -8.82
N MET A 13 -6.11 -10.39 -8.33
CA MET A 13 -5.61 -10.71 -6.98
C MET A 13 -5.69 -12.21 -6.60
N LYS A 14 -5.76 -13.11 -7.59
CA LYS A 14 -5.81 -14.56 -7.38
C LYS A 14 -4.42 -15.13 -7.15
N ARG A 15 -4.32 -16.03 -6.15
CA ARG A 15 -3.08 -16.76 -5.80
C ARG A 15 -1.88 -15.85 -5.53
N MET A 16 -2.16 -14.64 -5.05
CA MET A 16 -1.14 -13.64 -4.73
C MET A 16 -0.45 -14.01 -3.43
N THR A 17 0.88 -14.00 -3.43
CA THR A 17 1.65 -14.16 -2.20
C THR A 17 1.73 -12.83 -1.45
N THR A 18 2.11 -12.87 -0.18
CA THR A 18 2.36 -11.65 0.61
C THR A 18 3.42 -10.75 -0.05
N HIS A 19 4.43 -11.35 -0.68
CA HIS A 19 5.48 -10.62 -1.39
C HIS A 19 4.93 -9.91 -2.64
N ASP A 20 4.11 -10.59 -3.45
CA ASP A 20 3.50 -9.98 -4.64
C ASP A 20 2.61 -8.78 -4.27
N PHE A 21 1.85 -8.91 -3.18
CA PHE A 21 1.01 -7.82 -2.69
C PHE A 21 1.84 -6.62 -2.22
N GLU A 22 2.94 -6.87 -1.53
CA GLU A 22 3.85 -5.82 -1.08
C GLU A 22 4.49 -5.09 -2.27
N ASP A 23 5.00 -5.82 -3.26
CA ASP A 23 5.61 -5.22 -4.44
C ASP A 23 4.59 -4.37 -5.23
N LEU A 24 3.32 -4.80 -5.29
CA LEU A 24 2.23 -4.01 -5.86
C LEU A 24 1.96 -2.73 -5.06
N LEU A 25 1.91 -2.80 -3.72
CA LEU A 25 1.72 -1.63 -2.86
C LEU A 25 2.85 -0.60 -3.04
N GLN A 26 4.10 -1.06 -3.11
CA GLN A 26 5.25 -0.17 -3.34
C GLN A 26 5.17 0.57 -4.69
N CYS A 27 4.54 -0.04 -5.69
CA CYS A 27 4.38 0.56 -7.02
C CYS A 27 3.05 1.30 -7.22
N ALA A 28 2.08 1.16 -6.31
CA ALA A 28 0.72 1.62 -6.54
C ALA A 28 0.60 3.15 -6.62
N PHE A 29 1.27 3.87 -5.72
CA PHE A 29 1.11 5.33 -5.62
C PHE A 29 1.34 6.08 -6.95
N PRO A 30 2.49 5.91 -7.67
CA PRO A 30 2.70 6.57 -8.96
C PRO A 30 1.80 6.05 -10.09
N VAL A 31 1.25 4.84 -9.98
CA VAL A 31 0.34 4.28 -10.98
C VAL A 31 -1.05 4.91 -10.89
N PHE A 32 -1.50 5.21 -9.67
CA PHE A 32 -2.81 5.80 -9.43
C PHE A 32 -2.79 7.33 -9.50
N GLU A 33 -1.63 7.98 -9.53
CA GLU A 33 -1.53 9.44 -9.62
C GLU A 33 -2.05 9.96 -10.98
N GLY A 34 -3.20 10.64 -10.95
CA GLY A 34 -3.83 11.20 -12.15
C GLY A 34 -4.55 10.15 -13.02
N LEU A 35 -4.69 8.92 -12.52
CA LEU A 35 -5.38 7.84 -13.23
C LEU A 35 -6.90 8.01 -13.19
N LEU A 36 -7.41 8.50 -12.06
CA LEU A 36 -8.84 8.69 -11.83
C LEU A 36 -9.24 10.15 -12.00
N SER A 37 -10.56 10.40 -12.10
CA SER A 37 -11.07 11.76 -12.02
C SER A 37 -10.68 12.39 -10.68
N GLU A 38 -10.44 13.71 -10.68
CA GLU A 38 -9.90 14.44 -9.53
C GLU A 38 -10.68 14.19 -8.23
N ALA A 39 -12.01 14.07 -8.33
CA ALA A 39 -12.90 13.79 -7.20
C ALA A 39 -12.61 12.45 -6.49
N HIS A 40 -12.04 11.46 -7.19
CA HIS A 40 -11.73 10.14 -6.63
C HIS A 40 -10.23 9.89 -6.49
N ASN A 41 -9.42 10.55 -7.31
CA ASN A 41 -7.98 10.35 -7.34
C ASN A 41 -7.33 10.66 -5.99
N LEU A 42 -7.67 11.80 -5.38
CA LEU A 42 -7.14 12.20 -4.08
C LEU A 42 -7.49 11.18 -2.99
N SER A 43 -8.76 10.76 -2.92
CA SER A 43 -9.19 9.76 -1.93
C SER A 43 -8.48 8.42 -2.10
N VAL A 44 -8.24 7.97 -3.33
CA VAL A 44 -7.51 6.72 -3.58
C VAL A 44 -6.04 6.85 -3.21
N LEU A 45 -5.39 7.98 -3.54
CA LEU A 45 -4.00 8.22 -3.15
C LEU A 45 -3.83 8.29 -1.63
N GLU A 46 -4.76 8.94 -0.92
CA GLU A 46 -4.77 8.97 0.55
C GLU A 46 -4.91 7.56 1.13
N LEU A 47 -5.85 6.75 0.61
CA LEU A 47 -6.02 5.36 1.04
C LEU A 47 -4.77 4.51 0.79
N LEU A 48 -4.14 4.66 -0.38
CA LEU A 48 -2.89 3.95 -0.69
C LEU A 48 -1.75 4.39 0.23
N TYR A 49 -1.64 5.69 0.52
CA TYR A 49 -0.66 6.21 1.47
C TYR A 49 -0.86 5.61 2.86
N THR A 50 -2.08 5.68 3.39
CA THR A 50 -2.45 5.14 4.71
C THR A 50 -2.14 3.65 4.79
N LEU A 51 -2.50 2.88 3.76
CA LEU A 51 -2.25 1.44 3.71
C LEU A 51 -0.75 1.11 3.66
N CYS A 52 0.03 1.81 2.84
CA CYS A 52 1.48 1.64 2.76
C CYS A 52 2.15 1.99 4.10
N HIS A 53 1.71 3.06 4.75
CA HIS A 53 2.24 3.51 6.03
C HIS A 53 1.98 2.48 7.14
N TRP A 54 0.73 2.02 7.24
CA TRP A 54 0.33 0.96 8.17
C TRP A 54 1.10 -0.34 7.91
N HIS A 55 1.17 -0.79 6.65
CA HIS A 55 1.88 -2.01 6.26
C HIS A 55 3.37 -1.93 6.60
N GLY A 56 4.01 -0.78 6.39
CA GLY A 56 5.40 -0.55 6.75
C GLY A 56 5.67 -0.75 8.25
N PHE A 57 4.81 -0.19 9.12
CA PHE A 57 4.92 -0.40 10.56
C PHE A 57 4.68 -1.85 11.00
N ALA A 58 3.65 -2.48 10.44
CA ALA A 58 3.34 -3.88 10.72
C ALA A 58 4.49 -4.81 10.29
N LYS A 59 5.05 -4.62 9.09
CA LYS A 59 6.16 -5.41 8.55
C LYS A 59 7.43 -5.25 9.38
N LEU A 60 7.77 -4.02 9.77
CA LEU A 60 8.95 -3.75 10.60
C LEU A 60 8.73 -4.13 12.08
N ARG A 61 7.51 -4.54 12.46
CA ARG A 61 7.10 -4.85 13.84
C ARG A 61 7.47 -3.73 14.82
N MET A 62 7.40 -2.49 14.35
CA MET A 62 7.67 -1.32 15.19
C MET A 62 6.46 -1.09 16.09
N HIS A 63 6.34 -1.87 17.17
CA HIS A 63 5.28 -1.74 18.18
C HIS A 63 5.79 -1.00 19.41
N THR A 64 6.34 0.20 19.21
CA THR A 64 6.64 1.12 20.30
C THR A 64 5.40 1.94 20.63
N ASP A 65 5.29 2.48 21.85
CA ASP A 65 4.16 3.35 22.21
C ASP A 65 3.95 4.51 21.22
N LYS A 66 5.04 5.02 20.64
CA LYS A 66 4.98 6.10 19.63
C LYS A 66 4.34 5.62 18.33
N THR A 67 4.81 4.50 17.78
CA THR A 67 4.32 3.98 16.50
C THR A 67 2.92 3.36 16.62
N LEU A 68 2.56 2.82 17.79
CA LEU A 68 1.20 2.38 18.08
C LEU A 68 0.22 3.58 18.09
N ARG A 69 0.58 4.70 18.72
CA ARG A 69 -0.24 5.93 18.66
C ARG A 69 -0.42 6.44 17.24
N VAL A 70 0.67 6.49 16.46
CA VAL A 70 0.58 6.91 15.04
C VAL A 70 -0.35 5.98 14.26
N MET A 71 -0.35 4.68 14.57
CA MET A 71 -1.22 3.70 13.92
C MET A 71 -2.69 3.92 14.31
N ASP A 72 -2.98 4.15 15.60
CA ASP A 72 -4.33 4.46 16.11
C ASP A 72 -4.87 5.79 15.53
N ASP A 73 -4.00 6.79 15.32
CA ASP A 73 -4.40 8.07 14.71
C ASP A 73 -4.70 7.93 13.20
N LEU A 74 -4.14 6.90 12.55
CA LEU A 74 -4.29 6.65 11.11
C LEU A 74 -5.57 5.88 10.74
N THR A 75 -6.21 5.20 11.70
CA THR A 75 -7.33 4.25 11.49
C THR A 75 -8.52 4.54 12.39
#